data_AF-A0AAV2P7N7-F1
#
_entry.id   AF-A0AAV2P7N7-F1
#
_cell.length_a   1.000
_cell.length_b   1.000
_cell.length_c   1.000
_cell.angle_alpha   90.00
_cell.angle_beta   90.00
_cell.angle_gamma   90.00
#
_symmetry.space_group_name_H-M   'P 1'
#
loop_
_entity.id
_entity.type
_entity.pdbx_description
1 polymer ?
#
loop_
_entity_poly.entity_id
_entity_poly.type
_entity_poly.pdbx_seq_one_letter_code
_entity_poly.pdbx_strand_id
1 'polypeptide(L)'
;MSINMKKRVKAIKGYYTSLKYNDIRKETLEKISTLSKELKFKDSDDFSYRFSETASLIHKNWTVFMAVCDHVDVITTIIDYFNHFGVGSRLKDESAENDENETVMCIMLTIYNIYKEHAIQLFLETAIM
;
A
#
# COMPACT_ATOMS: atom_id res chain seq x y z
N MET A 1 27.76 -2.01 -37.27
CA MET A 1 28.04 -2.51 -35.91
C MET A 1 26.71 -2.65 -35.18
N SER A 2 26.15 -3.88 -35.10
CA SER A 2 24.84 -4.11 -34.47
C SER A 2 25.00 -4.13 -32.96
N ILE A 3 24.55 -3.08 -32.27
CA ILE A 3 24.62 -3.01 -30.81
C ILE A 3 23.56 -3.97 -30.26
N ASN A 4 24.01 -4.99 -29.53
CA ASN A 4 23.15 -6.00 -28.93
C ASN A 4 22.14 -5.34 -27.95
N MET A 5 20.86 -5.35 -28.32
CA MET A 5 19.79 -4.69 -27.58
C MET A 5 19.69 -5.18 -26.13
N LYS A 6 20.02 -6.45 -25.85
CA LYS A 6 20.08 -6.99 -24.49
C LYS A 6 21.15 -6.31 -23.64
N LYS A 7 22.31 -5.97 -24.22
CA LYS A 7 23.36 -5.22 -23.53
C LYS A 7 22.91 -3.79 -23.22
N ARG A 8 22.18 -3.13 -24.13
CA ARG A 8 21.63 -1.78 -23.89
C ARG A 8 20.59 -1.78 -22.79
N VAL A 9 19.63 -2.73 -22.80
CA VAL A 9 18.62 -2.85 -21.75
C VAL A 9 19.30 -3.12 -20.39
N LYS A 10 20.29 -4.01 -20.34
CA LYS A 10 21.04 -4.30 -19.10
C LYS A 10 21.81 -3.08 -18.58
N ALA A 11 22.42 -2.30 -19.48
CA ALA A 11 23.14 -1.08 -19.13
C ALA A 11 22.20 0.01 -18.62
N ILE A 12 21.06 0.23 -19.29
CA ILE A 12 20.02 1.19 -18.84
C ILE A 12 19.49 0.76 -17.47
N LYS A 13 19.13 -0.51 -17.29
CA LYS A 13 18.64 -1.04 -16.01
C LYS A 13 19.68 -0.82 -14.91
N GLY A 14 20.94 -1.15 -15.15
CA GLY A 14 22.05 -0.88 -14.23
C GLY A 14 22.23 0.60 -13.91
N TYR A 15 22.09 1.49 -14.90
CA TYR A 15 22.19 2.93 -14.71
C TYR A 15 21.06 3.45 -13.81
N TYR A 16 19.82 3.02 -14.02
CA TYR A 16 18.67 3.34 -13.16
C TYR A 16 18.82 2.77 -11.75
N THR A 17 19.33 1.54 -11.59
CA THR A 17 19.62 0.96 -10.27
C THR A 17 20.74 1.71 -9.53
N SER A 18 21.74 2.21 -10.26
CA SER A 18 22.88 2.97 -9.69
C SER A 18 22.59 4.46 -9.45
N LEU A 19 21.63 5.05 -10.16
CA LEU A 19 21.26 6.47 -10.05
C LEU A 19 20.39 6.70 -8.83
N LYS A 20 20.95 6.69 -7.60
CA LYS A 20 20.28 7.15 -6.36
C LYS A 20 18.93 6.51 -6.01
N TYR A 21 18.34 5.66 -6.84
CA TYR A 21 17.02 5.07 -6.63
C TYR A 21 17.03 4.12 -5.44
N ASN A 22 18.15 3.45 -5.15
CA ASN A 22 18.27 2.63 -3.94
C ASN A 22 18.29 3.48 -2.66
N ASP A 23 19.02 4.60 -2.66
CA ASP A 23 19.07 5.51 -1.51
C ASP A 23 17.70 6.20 -1.31
N ILE A 24 17.10 6.69 -2.39
CA ILE A 24 15.77 7.27 -2.40
C ILE A 24 14.73 6.24 -1.95
N ARG A 25 14.79 4.99 -2.44
CA ARG A 25 13.88 3.92 -2.03
C ARG A 25 14.00 3.65 -0.53
N LYS A 26 15.23 3.56 0.00
CA LYS A 26 15.45 3.34 1.43
C LYS A 26 14.88 4.48 2.27
N GLU A 27 15.19 5.73 1.95
CA GLU A 27 14.63 6.91 2.62
C GLU A 27 13.10 6.94 2.54
N THR A 28 12.55 6.54 1.39
CA THR A 28 11.10 6.48 1.17
C THR A 28 10.45 5.38 2.02
N LEU A 29 11.08 4.21 2.15
CA LEU A 29 10.62 3.13 3.04
C LEU A 29 10.67 3.53 4.51
N GLU A 30 11.71 4.25 4.94
CA GLU A 30 11.81 4.83 6.28
C GLU A 30 10.70 5.86 6.54
N LYS A 31 10.36 6.66 5.52
CA LYS A 31 9.23 7.59 5.59
C LYS A 31 7.89 6.86 5.73
N ILE A 32 7.65 5.79 4.96
CA ILE A 32 6.44 4.94 5.12
C ILE A 32 6.36 4.34 6.52
N SER A 33 7.50 3.87 7.05
CA SER A 33 7.59 3.32 8.42
C SER A 33 7.36 4.38 9.50
N THR A 34 7.56 5.66 9.19
CA THR A 34 7.20 6.77 10.09
C THR A 34 5.71 7.09 9.98
N LEU A 35 5.16 7.10 8.76
CA LEU A 35 3.73 7.31 8.51
C LEU A 35 2.86 6.27 9.21
N SER A 36 3.30 5.01 9.33
CA SER A 36 2.55 3.99 10.07
C SER A 36 2.37 4.36 11.55
N LYS A 37 3.31 5.10 12.14
CA LYS A 37 3.21 5.59 13.52
C LYS A 37 2.28 6.80 13.67
N GLU A 38 1.91 7.44 12.57
CA GLU A 38 0.91 8.51 12.55
C GLU A 38 -0.52 7.95 12.58
N LEU A 39 -0.71 6.69 12.18
CA LEU A 39 -1.96 5.96 12.37
C LEU A 39 -2.16 5.73 13.88
N LYS A 40 -3.07 6.50 14.47
CA LYS A 40 -3.41 6.42 15.90
C LYS A 40 -4.88 6.08 16.03
N PHE A 41 -5.22 4.85 15.69
CA PHE A 41 -6.57 4.32 15.87
C PHE A 41 -6.76 3.83 17.30
N LYS A 42 -7.97 3.99 17.82
CA LYS A 42 -8.41 3.38 19.08
C LYS A 42 -9.01 2.02 18.78
N ASP A 43 -8.93 1.08 19.73
CA ASP A 43 -9.58 -0.23 19.63
C ASP A 43 -11.10 -0.13 19.38
N SER A 44 -11.72 0.98 19.80
CA SER A 44 -13.14 1.28 19.57
C SER A 44 -13.47 1.85 18.19
N ASP A 45 -12.46 2.24 17.39
CA ASP A 45 -12.69 2.83 16.08
C ASP A 45 -13.08 1.74 15.07
N ASP A 46 -14.21 1.93 14.40
CA ASP A 46 -14.71 0.99 13.40
C ASP A 46 -13.76 0.85 12.20
N PHE A 47 -13.82 -0.31 11.54
CA PHE A 47 -12.98 -0.58 10.37
C PHE A 47 -13.24 0.40 9.23
N SER A 48 -14.48 0.90 9.09
CA SER A 48 -14.83 1.89 8.07
C SER A 48 -13.98 3.15 8.17
N TYR A 49 -13.85 3.67 9.39
CA TYR A 49 -13.09 4.85 9.74
C TYR A 49 -11.60 4.61 9.52
N ARG A 50 -11.08 3.49 10.04
CA ARG A 50 -9.67 3.10 9.88
C ARG A 50 -9.27 3.02 8.40
N PHE A 51 -10.12 2.40 7.57
CA PHE A 51 -9.88 2.27 6.13
C PHE A 51 -9.93 3.62 5.40
N SER A 52 -10.90 4.46 5.72
CA SER A 52 -11.02 5.81 5.13
C SER A 52 -9.82 6.70 5.48
N GLU A 53 -9.40 6.72 6.75
CA GLU A 53 -8.26 7.52 7.19
C GLU A 53 -6.95 7.00 6.59
N THR A 54 -6.78 5.68 6.48
CA THR A 54 -5.63 5.08 5.83
C THR A 54 -5.55 5.44 4.36
N ALA A 55 -6.66 5.33 3.61
CA ALA A 55 -6.72 5.74 2.21
C ALA A 55 -6.37 7.23 2.03
N SER A 56 -6.88 8.09 2.91
CA SER A 56 -6.56 9.52 2.96
C SER A 56 -5.07 9.78 3.21
N LEU A 57 -4.45 9.05 4.13
CA LEU A 57 -3.02 9.18 4.43
C LEU A 57 -2.12 8.73 3.27
N ILE A 58 -2.46 7.61 2.63
CA ILE A 58 -1.76 7.14 1.42
C ILE A 58 -1.91 8.18 0.31
N HIS A 59 -3.11 8.72 0.09
CA HIS A 59 -3.36 9.73 -0.94
C HIS A 59 -2.58 11.03 -0.68
N LYS A 60 -2.52 11.52 0.56
CA LYS A 60 -1.70 12.69 0.94
C LYS A 60 -0.21 12.47 0.71
N ASN A 61 0.25 11.23 0.85
CA ASN A 61 1.65 10.84 0.67
C ASN A 61 1.88 10.07 -0.64
N TRP A 62 1.04 10.30 -1.65
CA TRP A 62 0.98 9.54 -2.90
C TRP A 62 2.35 9.31 -3.56
N THR A 63 3.16 10.35 -3.66
CA THR A 63 4.49 10.29 -4.28
C THR A 63 5.47 9.41 -3.53
N VAL A 64 5.34 9.32 -2.20
CA VAL A 64 6.14 8.44 -1.34
C VAL A 64 5.80 6.98 -1.65
N PHE A 65 4.51 6.64 -1.67
CA PHE A 65 4.11 5.27 -1.96
C PHE A 65 4.40 4.86 -3.41
N MET A 66 4.20 5.75 -4.39
CA MET A 66 4.59 5.51 -5.78
C MET A 66 6.09 5.29 -5.97
N ALA A 67 6.94 5.97 -5.20
CA ALA A 67 8.40 5.80 -5.33
C ALA A 67 8.87 4.42 -4.84
N VAL A 68 8.10 3.76 -3.96
CA VAL A 68 8.38 2.38 -3.54
C VAL A 68 7.68 1.38 -4.44
N CYS A 69 6.46 1.65 -4.88
CA CYS A 69 5.70 0.71 -5.69
C CYS A 69 6.23 0.66 -7.12
N ASP A 70 6.48 -0.56 -7.62
CA ASP A 70 7.01 -0.75 -8.97
C ASP A 70 6.04 -0.26 -10.06
N HIS A 71 4.75 -0.15 -9.73
CA HIS A 71 3.71 0.36 -10.62
C HIS A 71 2.71 1.22 -9.85
N VAL A 72 2.23 2.31 -10.48
CA VAL A 72 1.22 3.21 -9.91
C VAL A 72 -0.10 2.49 -9.60
N ASP A 73 -0.44 1.49 -10.41
CA ASP A 73 -1.68 0.72 -10.29
C ASP A 73 -1.77 -0.06 -8.97
N VAL A 74 -0.63 -0.39 -8.36
CA VAL A 74 -0.61 -1.09 -7.06
C VAL A 74 -1.23 -0.21 -5.99
N ILE A 75 -0.85 1.07 -5.95
CA ILE A 75 -1.33 2.02 -4.94
C ILE A 75 -2.75 2.50 -5.23
N THR A 76 -3.13 2.69 -6.50
CA THR A 76 -4.54 2.94 -6.81
C THR A 76 -5.40 1.77 -6.34
N THR A 77 -5.00 0.53 -6.65
CA THR A 77 -5.73 -0.67 -6.24
C THR A 77 -5.88 -0.74 -4.73
N ILE A 78 -4.83 -0.46 -3.97
CA ILE A 78 -4.88 -0.43 -2.50
C ILE A 78 -5.89 0.62 -2.01
N ILE A 79 -5.83 1.85 -2.52
CA ILE A 79 -6.76 2.93 -2.12
C ILE A 79 -8.20 2.57 -2.47
N ASP A 80 -8.44 2.08 -3.69
CA ASP A 80 -9.77 1.69 -4.15
C ASP A 80 -10.35 0.56 -3.28
N TYR A 81 -9.50 -0.37 -2.87
CA TYR A 81 -9.87 -1.46 -1.96
C TYR A 81 -10.28 -0.90 -0.59
N PHE A 82 -9.45 -0.05 0.04
CA PHE A 82 -9.80 0.59 1.31
C PHE A 82 -11.08 1.42 1.22
N ASN A 83 -11.28 2.17 0.14
CA ASN A 83 -12.51 2.93 -0.06
C ASN A 83 -13.73 2.03 -0.26
N HIS A 84 -13.59 0.93 -1.01
CA HIS A 84 -14.67 -0.03 -1.22
C HIS A 84 -15.15 -0.64 0.11
N PHE A 85 -14.22 -1.10 0.95
CA PHE A 85 -14.59 -1.65 2.26
C PHE A 85 -14.94 -0.58 3.28
N GLY A 86 -14.32 0.59 3.23
CA GLY A 86 -14.61 1.72 4.12
C GLY A 86 -16.01 2.29 3.91
N VAL A 87 -16.44 2.42 2.65
CA VAL A 87 -17.80 2.87 2.29
C VAL A 87 -18.80 1.71 2.36
N GLY A 88 -18.41 0.51 1.93
CA GLY A 88 -19.27 -0.68 1.90
C GLY A 88 -19.66 -1.19 3.28
N SER A 89 -18.80 -1.08 4.28
CA SER A 89 -19.12 -1.45 5.68
C SER A 89 -20.18 -0.52 6.30
N ARG A 90 -20.22 0.77 5.91
CA ARG A 90 -21.28 1.70 6.33
C ARG A 90 -22.64 1.47 5.67
N LEU A 91 -22.68 0.71 4.57
CA LEU A 91 -23.87 0.49 3.75
C LEU A 91 -24.41 -0.95 3.83
N LYS A 92 -23.81 -1.83 4.64
CA LYS A 92 -24.32 -3.19 4.82
C LYS A 92 -25.65 -3.15 5.59
N ASP A 93 -26.70 -3.67 4.95
CA ASP A 93 -27.95 -4.07 5.59
C ASP A 93 -27.65 -5.04 6.73
N GLU A 94 -28.31 -4.85 7.88
CA GLU A 94 -28.17 -5.68 9.10
C GLU A 94 -28.47 -7.17 8.88
N SER A 95 -29.02 -7.55 7.72
CA SER A 95 -29.38 -8.92 7.35
C SER A 95 -28.26 -9.73 6.67
N ALA A 96 -27.14 -9.11 6.31
CA ALA A 96 -26.00 -9.82 5.71
C ALA A 96 -25.00 -10.19 6.81
N GLU A 97 -25.16 -11.40 7.38
CA GLU A 97 -24.16 -12.05 8.23
C GLU A 97 -22.86 -12.30 7.45
N ASN A 98 -22.08 -11.26 7.19
CA ASN A 98 -20.69 -11.40 6.80
C ASN A 98 -19.87 -11.11 8.05
N ASP A 99 -19.17 -12.13 8.56
CA ASP A 99 -18.25 -11.98 9.68
C ASP A 99 -17.24 -10.88 9.32
N GLU A 100 -17.29 -9.78 10.07
CA GLU A 100 -16.43 -8.63 9.88
C GLU A 100 -14.96 -9.04 10.01
N ASN A 101 -14.67 -10.02 10.87
CA ASN A 101 -13.33 -10.58 11.03
C ASN A 101 -12.87 -11.38 9.80
N GLU A 102 -13.75 -12.18 9.19
CA GLU A 102 -13.44 -12.91 7.96
C GLU A 102 -13.18 -11.94 6.80
N THR A 103 -13.98 -10.87 6.71
CA THR A 103 -13.79 -9.79 5.73
C THR A 103 -12.43 -9.12 5.92
N VAL A 104 -12.09 -8.74 7.16
CA VAL A 104 -10.79 -8.12 7.51
C VAL A 104 -9.62 -9.05 7.20
N MET A 105 -9.73 -10.33 7.52
CA MET A 105 -8.72 -11.34 7.21
C MET A 105 -8.51 -11.48 5.69
N CYS A 106 -9.59 -11.54 4.91
CA CYS A 106 -9.52 -11.55 3.45
C CYS A 106 -8.86 -10.29 2.88
N ILE A 107 -9.13 -9.12 3.48
CA ILE A 107 -8.50 -7.85 3.09
C ILE A 107 -6.99 -7.91 3.34
N MET A 108 -6.57 -8.33 4.54
CA MET A 108 -5.16 -8.53 4.85
C MET A 108 -4.49 -9.47 3.86
N LEU A 109 -5.04 -10.68 3.66
CA LEU A 109 -4.48 -11.67 2.74
C LEU A 109 -4.34 -11.13 1.31
N THR A 110 -5.32 -10.36 0.85
CA THR A 110 -5.28 -9.74 -0.48
C THR A 110 -4.15 -8.72 -0.55
N ILE A 111 -4.05 -7.84 0.44
CA ILE A 111 -3.00 -6.82 0.53
C ILE A 111 -1.59 -7.43 0.59
N TYR A 112 -1.38 -8.46 1.42
CA TYR A 112 -0.10 -9.19 1.52
C TYR A 112 0.31 -9.83 0.19
N ASN A 113 -0.66 -10.23 -0.63
CA ASN A 113 -0.42 -10.80 -1.96
C ASN A 113 -0.19 -9.73 -3.05
N ILE A 114 -0.81 -8.55 -2.92
CA ILE A 114 -0.65 -7.43 -3.88
C ILE A 114 0.78 -6.88 -3.80
N TYR A 115 1.34 -6.67 -2.61
CA TYR A 115 2.68 -6.09 -2.49
C TYR A 115 3.53 -6.73 -1.40
N LYS A 116 4.75 -7.18 -1.78
CA LYS A 116 5.66 -7.98 -0.94
C LYS A 116 6.73 -7.17 -0.20
N GLU A 117 6.67 -5.85 -0.26
CA GLU A 117 7.60 -4.99 0.46
C GLU A 117 7.19 -4.86 1.93
N HIS A 118 8.10 -5.24 2.83
CA HIS A 118 7.80 -5.40 4.25
C HIS A 118 7.31 -4.09 4.90
N ALA A 119 7.89 -2.95 4.54
CA ALA A 119 7.47 -1.67 5.12
C ALA A 119 6.03 -1.29 4.74
N ILE A 120 5.61 -1.64 3.51
CA ILE A 120 4.23 -1.42 3.06
C ILE A 120 3.30 -2.41 3.76
N GLN A 121 3.69 -3.68 3.87
CA GLN A 121 2.90 -4.68 4.61
C GLN A 121 2.68 -4.26 6.06
N LEU A 122 3.73 -3.83 6.76
CA LEU A 122 3.64 -3.36 8.14
C LEU A 122 2.78 -2.10 8.28
N PHE A 123 2.89 -1.16 7.34
CA PHE A 123 2.02 0.02 7.30
C PHE A 123 0.55 -0.38 7.18
N LEU A 124 0.24 -1.33 6.29
CA LEU A 124 -1.12 -1.79 6.04
C LEU A 124 -1.66 -2.67 7.18
N GLU A 125 -0.80 -3.45 7.82
CA GLU A 125 -1.13 -4.20 9.03
C GLU A 125 -1.54 -3.26 10.17
N THR A 126 -0.75 -2.20 10.41
CA THR A 126 -1.04 -1.15 11.40
C THR A 126 -2.34 -0.38 11.08
N ALA A 127 -2.71 -0.31 9.81
CA ALA A 127 -3.94 0.34 9.39
C ALA A 127 -5.21 -0.48 9.69
N ILE A 128 -5.05 -1.79 9.81
CA ILE A 128 -6.16 -2.74 9.89
C ILE A 128 -6.31 -3.27 11.33
N MET A 129 -5.21 -3.66 11.99
CA MET A 129 -5.20 -4.10 13.41
C MET A 129 -5.18 -2.93 14.38
#